data_AF-A0A2M7GKU3-F1
#
_entry.id   AF-A0A2M7GKU3-F1
#
_cell.length_a   1.000
_cell.length_b   1.000
_cell.length_c   1.000
_cell.angle_alpha   90.00
_cell.angle_beta   90.00
_cell.angle_gamma   90.00
#
_symmetry.space_group_name_H-M   'P 1'
#
loop_
_entity.id
_entity.type
_entity.pdbx_description
1 polymer ?
#
loop_
_entity_poly.entity_id
_entity_poly.type
_entity_poly.pdbx_seq_one_letter_code
_entity_poly.pdbx_strand_id
1 'polypeptide(L)'
;LALPGGPAAQSAQSAQRAAEAVPPNAQGNSLGRGWKCDEGFRKTGGGCEAVTVPGNAYATNASYGRGWECLYGFVERDGACVAVTVPPNAFLSAYGDGWECARTFRRKDGGCVAIKVPKNGHLTDSSHGAGWECARGFRETEDACVAVKVPDNAYFVESTFGEGWKCERGFRQQDGSCAAIRMPENAHLDRSGNDWECNPPLMRRQNVCLQP
;
A
#
# COMPACT_ATOMS: atom_id res chain seq x y z
N LEU A 1 15.71 59.18 -60.21
CA LEU A 1 17.09 59.35 -59.70
C LEU A 1 17.03 59.58 -58.19
N ALA A 2 17.83 58.81 -57.46
CA ALA A 2 18.21 58.91 -56.04
C ALA A 2 17.21 58.50 -54.93
N LEU A 3 17.57 57.38 -54.25
CA LEU A 3 17.18 56.95 -52.89
C LEU A 3 18.03 57.74 -51.84
N PRO A 4 17.69 57.72 -50.53
CA PRO A 4 18.10 56.64 -49.59
C PRO A 4 16.92 56.24 -48.65
N GLY A 5 16.83 55.09 -47.98
CA GLY A 5 17.80 54.25 -47.28
C GLY A 5 17.63 54.41 -45.75
N GLY A 6 17.00 53.45 -45.06
CA GLY A 6 16.91 53.41 -43.59
C GLY A 6 16.01 52.28 -43.05
N PRO A 7 16.27 51.71 -41.86
CA PRO A 7 16.53 50.27 -41.71
C PRO A 7 15.34 49.42 -41.25
N ALA A 8 15.46 48.12 -41.51
CA ALA A 8 14.72 47.06 -40.84
C ALA A 8 15.11 47.01 -39.35
N ALA A 9 14.12 47.15 -38.47
CA ALA A 9 14.24 46.79 -37.06
C ALA A 9 13.20 45.72 -36.75
N GLN A 10 13.67 44.48 -36.70
CA GLN A 10 13.04 43.41 -35.95
C GLN A 10 13.10 43.79 -34.46
N SER A 11 11.98 43.80 -33.76
CA SER A 11 11.96 43.62 -32.29
C SER A 11 10.55 43.20 -31.92
N ALA A 12 10.37 41.92 -31.60
CA ALA A 12 10.54 41.39 -30.25
C ALA A 12 9.21 41.44 -29.50
N GLN A 13 8.74 40.23 -29.18
CA GLN A 13 7.52 39.92 -28.47
C GLN A 13 7.32 40.80 -27.24
N SER A 14 6.09 41.21 -27.00
CA SER A 14 5.59 41.41 -25.64
C SER A 14 4.26 40.70 -25.55
N ALA A 15 4.32 39.38 -25.30
CA ALA A 15 3.22 38.68 -24.66
C ALA A 15 3.14 39.18 -23.20
N GLN A 16 2.59 40.37 -23.01
CA GLN A 16 2.10 40.77 -21.69
C GLN A 16 0.90 39.88 -21.40
N ARG A 17 1.13 38.72 -20.77
CA ARG A 17 0.08 38.03 -20.03
C ARG A 17 -0.43 39.03 -19.00
N ALA A 18 -1.68 39.47 -19.17
CA ALA A 18 -2.36 40.31 -18.18
C ALA A 18 -2.20 39.66 -16.80
N ALA A 19 -1.81 40.46 -15.80
CA ALA A 19 -1.92 40.04 -14.41
C ALA A 19 -3.40 39.70 -14.17
N GLU A 20 -3.67 38.44 -13.82
CA GLU A 20 -5.01 37.97 -13.51
C GLU A 20 -5.55 38.83 -12.36
N ALA A 21 -6.57 39.65 -12.64
CA ALA A 21 -7.14 40.54 -11.65
C ALA A 21 -7.62 39.73 -10.44
N VAL A 22 -7.26 40.18 -9.24
CA VAL A 22 -7.66 39.50 -8.00
C VAL A 22 -9.19 39.62 -7.87
N PRO A 23 -9.95 38.51 -7.81
CA PRO A 23 -11.40 38.55 -7.69
C PRO A 23 -11.84 39.00 -6.27
N PRO A 24 -13.11 39.40 -6.08
CA PRO A 24 -13.66 39.67 -4.74
C PRO A 24 -13.48 38.48 -3.79
N ASN A 25 -13.29 38.77 -2.50
CA ASN A 25 -13.02 37.80 -1.44
C ASN A 25 -11.75 36.96 -1.69
N ALA A 26 -10.74 37.59 -2.29
CA ALA A 26 -9.43 37.00 -2.52
C ALA A 26 -8.31 38.01 -2.28
N GLN A 27 -7.18 37.48 -1.83
CA GLN A 27 -5.92 38.19 -1.67
C GLN A 27 -4.92 37.75 -2.73
N GLY A 28 -4.29 38.72 -3.39
CA GLY A 28 -3.22 38.48 -4.37
C GLY A 28 -1.96 37.94 -3.70
N ASN A 29 -1.23 37.05 -4.38
CA ASN A 29 0.04 36.57 -3.84
C ASN A 29 1.16 37.61 -4.03
N SER A 30 2.16 37.58 -3.12
CA SER A 30 3.28 38.52 -3.12
C SER A 30 4.18 38.45 -4.37
N LEU A 31 4.06 37.40 -5.16
CA LEU A 31 4.83 37.14 -6.39
C LEU A 31 4.08 37.57 -7.68
N GLY A 32 2.90 38.19 -7.55
CA GLY A 32 2.15 38.78 -8.68
C GLY A 32 1.59 37.78 -9.70
N ARG A 33 1.53 36.49 -9.36
CA ARG A 33 1.01 35.42 -10.23
C ARG A 33 0.04 34.54 -9.47
N GLY A 34 -1.18 35.03 -9.28
CA GLY A 34 -2.30 34.29 -8.68
C GLY A 34 -2.88 34.92 -7.42
N TRP A 35 -3.95 34.32 -6.93
CA TRP A 35 -4.74 34.79 -5.80
C TRP A 35 -5.20 33.60 -4.95
N LYS A 36 -5.44 33.85 -3.66
CA LYS A 36 -6.01 32.90 -2.70
C LYS A 36 -7.30 33.51 -2.14
N CYS A 37 -8.36 32.70 -2.02
CA CYS A 37 -9.57 33.16 -1.36
C CYS A 37 -9.33 33.52 0.11
N ASP A 38 -10.10 34.49 0.59
CA ASP A 38 -10.14 34.89 1.99
C ASP A 38 -10.72 33.77 2.86
N GLU A 39 -10.53 33.86 4.19
CA GLU A 39 -11.07 32.86 5.12
C GLU A 39 -12.59 32.79 5.02
N GLY A 40 -13.14 31.58 5.02
CA GLY A 40 -14.56 31.33 4.76
C GLY A 40 -14.95 31.38 3.27
N PHE A 41 -14.01 31.53 2.34
CA PHE A 41 -14.27 31.46 0.90
C PHE A 41 -13.42 30.39 0.20
N ARG A 42 -13.97 29.78 -0.85
CA ARG A 42 -13.35 28.72 -1.66
C ARG A 42 -13.30 29.08 -3.14
N LYS A 43 -12.29 28.56 -3.83
CA LYS A 43 -12.09 28.79 -5.26
C LYS A 43 -13.09 28.00 -6.11
N THR A 44 -13.90 28.70 -6.90
CA THR A 44 -14.86 28.11 -7.85
C THR A 44 -14.84 28.90 -9.16
N GLY A 45 -14.64 28.24 -10.31
CA GLY A 45 -14.89 28.83 -11.64
C GLY A 45 -14.22 30.18 -11.96
N GLY A 46 -13.07 30.50 -11.35
CA GLY A 46 -12.37 31.78 -11.56
C GLY A 46 -12.63 32.86 -10.50
N GLY A 47 -13.38 32.55 -9.43
CA GLY A 47 -13.62 33.46 -8.31
C GLY A 47 -13.65 32.74 -6.96
N CYS A 48 -14.03 33.49 -5.93
CA CYS A 48 -14.16 33.01 -4.56
C CYS A 48 -15.64 33.04 -4.13
N GLU A 49 -16.15 31.89 -3.72
CA GLU A 49 -17.52 31.70 -3.23
C GLU A 49 -17.51 31.39 -1.74
N ALA A 50 -18.50 31.89 -1.00
CA ALA A 50 -18.61 31.67 0.44
C ALA A 50 -18.81 30.18 0.74
N VAL A 51 -18.07 29.67 1.72
CA VAL A 51 -18.19 28.30 2.21
C VAL A 51 -19.43 28.20 3.09
N THR A 52 -20.43 27.45 2.65
CA THR A 52 -21.58 27.08 3.48
C THR A 52 -21.25 25.80 4.24
N VAL A 53 -21.12 25.90 5.57
CA VAL A 53 -20.84 24.75 6.44
C VAL A 53 -22.18 24.08 6.80
N PRO A 54 -22.41 22.82 6.38
CA PRO A 54 -23.64 22.11 6.73
C PRO A 54 -23.65 21.70 8.21
N GLY A 55 -24.79 21.20 8.70
CA GLY A 55 -24.86 20.60 10.03
C GLY A 55 -23.87 19.44 10.20
N ASN A 56 -23.34 19.27 11.42
CA ASN A 56 -22.31 18.28 11.75
C ASN A 56 -20.98 18.43 10.98
N ALA A 57 -20.61 19.67 10.63
CA ALA A 57 -19.35 20.01 9.99
C ALA A 57 -18.66 21.21 10.65
N TYR A 58 -17.38 21.39 10.34
CA TYR A 58 -16.58 22.55 10.73
C TYR A 58 -15.82 23.13 9.53
N ALA A 59 -15.59 24.44 9.53
CA ALA A 59 -14.82 25.12 8.48
C ALA A 59 -13.32 24.78 8.62
N THR A 60 -12.66 24.51 7.49
CA THR A 60 -11.22 24.21 7.45
C THR A 60 -10.36 25.40 7.00
N ASN A 61 -11.00 26.50 6.60
CA ASN A 61 -10.35 27.66 5.96
C ASN A 61 -9.50 27.28 4.73
N ALA A 62 -9.75 26.12 4.14
CA ALA A 62 -9.14 25.70 2.90
C ALA A 62 -9.74 26.51 1.74
N SER A 63 -8.89 27.19 0.97
CA SER A 63 -9.30 27.95 -0.22
C SER A 63 -9.63 27.06 -1.42
N TYR A 64 -9.54 25.73 -1.27
CA TYR A 64 -9.80 24.71 -2.29
C TYR A 64 -10.63 23.58 -1.68
N GLY A 65 -11.20 22.72 -2.54
CA GLY A 65 -12.11 21.67 -2.10
C GLY A 65 -13.41 22.27 -1.55
N ARG A 66 -14.04 21.61 -0.57
CA ARG A 66 -15.33 22.04 -0.01
C ARG A 66 -15.22 23.18 1.01
N GLY A 67 -14.04 23.38 1.61
CA GLY A 67 -13.80 24.38 2.66
C GLY A 67 -14.34 23.99 4.04
N TRP A 68 -14.87 22.77 4.19
CA TRP A 68 -15.36 22.21 5.43
C TRP A 68 -15.10 20.71 5.49
N GLU A 69 -15.08 20.19 6.71
CA GLU A 69 -14.97 18.77 7.03
C GLU A 69 -16.04 18.34 8.03
N CYS A 70 -16.44 17.08 7.97
CA CYS A 70 -17.42 16.54 8.90
C CYS A 70 -16.83 16.40 10.31
N LEU A 71 -17.67 16.55 11.33
CA LEU A 71 -17.32 16.21 12.70
C LEU A 71 -17.07 14.70 12.81
N TYR A 72 -16.29 14.30 13.81
CA TYR A 72 -16.04 12.89 14.12
C TYR A 72 -17.36 12.12 14.28
N GLY A 73 -17.48 10.98 13.59
CA GLY A 73 -18.71 10.18 13.54
C GLY A 73 -19.66 10.53 12.39
N PHE A 74 -19.27 11.44 11.50
CA PHE A 74 -20.04 11.84 10.32
C PHE A 74 -19.20 11.71 9.05
N VAL A 75 -19.84 11.30 7.96
CA VAL A 75 -19.22 11.13 6.64
C VAL A 75 -19.99 11.96 5.61
N GLU A 76 -19.26 12.48 4.62
CA GLU A 76 -19.84 13.30 3.57
C GLU A 76 -20.68 12.48 2.60
N ARG A 77 -21.92 12.92 2.38
CA ARG A 77 -22.86 12.37 1.39
C ARG A 77 -23.63 13.54 0.78
N ASP A 78 -23.51 13.73 -0.52
CA ASP A 78 -24.27 14.73 -1.29
C ASP A 78 -24.21 16.15 -0.71
N GLY A 79 -23.03 16.57 -0.24
CA GLY A 79 -22.83 17.91 0.32
C GLY A 79 -23.32 18.09 1.76
N ALA A 80 -23.70 17.02 2.45
CA ALA A 80 -24.07 17.02 3.87
C ALA A 80 -23.22 16.01 4.67
N CYS A 81 -23.10 16.25 5.98
CA CYS A 81 -22.46 15.32 6.90
C CYS A 81 -23.52 14.43 7.55
N VAL A 82 -23.50 13.15 7.16
CA VAL A 82 -24.44 12.13 7.62
C VAL A 82 -23.77 11.25 8.66
N ALA A 83 -24.48 10.91 9.73
CA ALA A 83 -23.93 10.07 10.80
C ALA A 83 -23.51 8.69 10.27
N VAL A 84 -22.32 8.25 10.67
CA VAL A 84 -21.82 6.91 10.35
C VAL A 84 -22.65 5.88 11.12
N THR A 85 -23.28 4.97 10.39
CA THR A 85 -24.02 3.85 11.00
C THR A 85 -23.02 2.77 11.43
N VAL A 86 -22.89 2.57 12.74
CA VAL A 86 -21.99 1.57 13.34
C VAL A 86 -22.79 0.31 13.68
N PRO A 87 -22.48 -0.86 13.08
CA PRO A 87 -23.18 -2.09 13.38
C PRO A 87 -22.80 -2.66 14.77
N PRO A 88 -23.53 -3.66 15.29
CA PRO A 88 -23.13 -4.37 16.50
C PRO A 88 -21.71 -4.96 16.38
N ASN A 89 -20.96 -4.96 17.49
CA ASN A 89 -19.57 -5.40 17.57
C ASN A 89 -18.59 -4.57 16.71
N ALA A 90 -18.93 -3.31 16.43
CA ALA A 90 -18.06 -2.36 15.76
C ALA A 90 -17.91 -1.07 16.59
N PHE A 91 -16.90 -0.28 16.25
CA PHE A 91 -16.65 1.06 16.80
C PHE A 91 -16.26 2.02 15.66
N LEU A 92 -16.35 3.33 15.88
CA LEU A 92 -15.92 4.32 14.88
C LEU A 92 -14.42 4.21 14.62
N SER A 93 -14.00 4.34 13.36
CA SER A 93 -12.58 4.36 13.01
C SER A 93 -11.86 5.54 13.68
N ALA A 94 -10.53 5.53 13.70
CA ALA A 94 -9.74 6.64 14.21
C ALA A 94 -10.03 7.96 13.46
N TYR A 95 -10.38 7.88 12.17
CA TYR A 95 -10.76 9.02 11.33
C TYR A 95 -12.22 9.46 11.53
N GLY A 96 -13.08 8.59 12.06
CA GLY A 96 -14.47 8.92 12.38
C GLY A 96 -15.43 9.00 11.19
N ASP A 97 -14.95 8.74 9.98
CA ASP A 97 -15.72 8.69 8.74
C ASP A 97 -16.19 7.26 8.37
N GLY A 98 -15.80 6.28 9.19
CA GLY A 98 -16.11 4.88 9.03
C GLY A 98 -16.13 4.13 10.36
N TRP A 99 -16.09 2.81 10.28
CA TRP A 99 -16.10 1.93 11.45
C TRP A 99 -15.12 0.79 11.32
N GLU A 100 -14.75 0.18 12.43
CA GLU A 100 -13.88 -0.99 12.53
C GLU A 100 -14.56 -2.02 13.42
N CYS A 101 -14.33 -3.30 13.14
CA CYS A 101 -14.83 -4.36 14.02
C CYS A 101 -14.07 -4.34 15.34
N ALA A 102 -14.78 -4.54 16.44
CA ALA A 102 -14.16 -4.77 17.72
C ALA A 102 -13.18 -5.95 17.64
N ARG A 103 -12.19 -5.97 18.54
CA ARG A 103 -11.26 -7.09 18.64
C ARG A 103 -12.05 -8.40 18.72
N THR A 104 -11.55 -9.45 18.07
CA THR A 104 -12.21 -10.76 17.91
C THR A 104 -13.38 -10.81 16.92
N PHE A 105 -13.66 -9.73 16.17
CA PHE A 105 -14.66 -9.71 15.11
C PHE A 105 -14.04 -9.30 13.78
N ARG A 106 -14.61 -9.79 12.68
CA ARG A 106 -14.19 -9.46 11.31
C ARG A 106 -15.35 -8.95 10.47
N ARG A 107 -15.01 -8.16 9.45
CA ARG A 107 -15.99 -7.65 8.47
C ARG A 107 -16.58 -8.79 7.65
N LYS A 108 -17.91 -8.89 7.64
CA LYS A 108 -18.66 -9.79 6.75
C LYS A 108 -20.06 -9.21 6.50
N ASP A 109 -20.48 -9.17 5.24
CA ASP A 109 -21.83 -8.75 4.82
C ASP A 109 -22.29 -7.40 5.40
N GLY A 110 -21.38 -6.42 5.46
CA GLY A 110 -21.69 -5.08 5.99
C GLY A 110 -21.77 -5.00 7.53
N GLY A 111 -21.43 -6.07 8.25
CA GLY A 111 -21.37 -6.11 9.71
C GLY A 111 -20.10 -6.74 10.25
N CYS A 112 -20.10 -6.99 11.56
CA CYS A 112 -19.02 -7.63 12.28
C CYS A 112 -19.45 -8.98 12.84
N VAL A 113 -18.80 -10.05 12.37
CA VAL A 113 -19.05 -11.42 12.82
C VAL A 113 -17.88 -11.93 13.66
N ALA A 114 -18.19 -12.72 14.69
CA ALA A 114 -17.16 -13.28 15.56
C ALA A 114 -16.17 -14.15 14.78
N ILE A 115 -14.88 -13.97 15.07
CA ILE A 115 -13.80 -14.76 14.47
C ILE A 115 -13.76 -16.11 15.18
N LYS A 116 -13.90 -17.19 14.41
CA LYS A 116 -13.69 -18.56 14.90
C LYS A 116 -12.22 -18.91 14.71
N VAL A 117 -11.47 -18.90 15.81
CA VAL A 117 -10.05 -19.31 15.78
C VAL A 117 -9.98 -20.84 15.85
N PRO A 118 -9.39 -21.51 14.86
CA PRO A 118 -9.24 -22.96 14.91
C PRO A 118 -8.19 -23.38 15.94
N LYS A 119 -8.16 -24.68 16.26
CA LYS A 119 -7.09 -25.25 17.09
C LYS A 119 -5.73 -24.96 16.42
N ASN A 120 -4.74 -24.57 17.24
CA ASN A 120 -3.41 -24.12 16.80
C ASN A 120 -3.41 -22.81 15.99
N GLY A 121 -4.50 -22.04 16.01
CA GLY A 121 -4.54 -20.66 15.54
C GLY A 121 -4.46 -19.66 16.70
N HIS A 122 -4.15 -18.41 16.38
CA HIS A 122 -4.21 -17.28 17.30
C HIS A 122 -4.80 -16.05 16.59
N LEU A 123 -5.46 -15.18 17.35
CA LEU A 123 -6.02 -13.93 16.81
C LEU A 123 -4.91 -13.01 16.32
N THR A 124 -5.20 -12.28 15.25
CA THR A 124 -4.37 -11.17 14.79
C THR A 124 -5.14 -9.87 14.87
N ASP A 125 -4.42 -8.75 14.95
CA ASP A 125 -5.02 -7.41 14.90
C ASP A 125 -5.31 -6.97 13.44
N SER A 126 -5.20 -7.88 12.47
CA SER A 126 -5.46 -7.57 11.06
C SER A 126 -6.95 -7.37 10.82
N SER A 127 -7.30 -6.22 10.24
CA SER A 127 -8.63 -5.92 9.73
C SER A 127 -8.97 -6.61 8.41
N HIS A 128 -7.99 -7.32 7.82
CA HIS A 128 -8.08 -8.02 6.53
C HIS A 128 -7.81 -9.52 6.71
N GLY A 129 -8.41 -10.36 5.85
CA GLY A 129 -8.24 -11.82 5.88
C GLY A 129 -9.12 -12.53 6.91
N ALA A 130 -8.63 -13.65 7.44
CA ALA A 130 -9.36 -14.49 8.40
C ALA A 130 -9.45 -13.88 9.81
N GLY A 131 -8.54 -12.94 10.14
CA GLY A 131 -8.42 -12.32 11.47
C GLY A 131 -7.79 -13.25 12.52
N TRP A 132 -7.15 -14.32 12.05
CA TRP A 132 -6.33 -15.23 12.83
C TRP A 132 -5.21 -15.75 11.95
N GLU A 133 -4.14 -16.21 12.57
CA GLU A 133 -3.00 -16.86 11.92
C GLU A 133 -2.65 -18.16 12.63
N CYS A 134 -2.03 -19.09 11.91
CA CYS A 134 -1.57 -20.33 12.51
C CYS A 134 -0.37 -20.10 13.43
N ALA A 135 -0.35 -20.83 14.54
CA ALA A 135 0.83 -20.93 15.38
C ALA A 135 2.01 -21.50 14.58
N ARG A 136 3.22 -21.15 15.01
CA ARG A 136 4.46 -21.65 14.39
C ARG A 136 4.44 -23.18 14.26
N GLY A 137 4.83 -23.68 13.08
CA GLY A 137 4.77 -25.11 12.75
C GLY A 137 3.43 -25.58 12.18
N PHE A 138 2.44 -24.69 12.04
CA PHE A 138 1.16 -24.96 11.41
C PHE A 138 0.95 -24.04 10.20
N ARG A 139 0.17 -24.51 9.23
CA ARG A 139 -0.21 -23.77 8.03
C ARG A 139 -1.73 -23.69 7.89
N GLU A 140 -2.21 -22.60 7.32
CA GLU A 140 -3.62 -22.41 7.01
C GLU A 140 -4.05 -23.37 5.91
N THR A 141 -5.19 -24.02 6.11
CA THR A 141 -5.89 -24.84 5.11
C THR A 141 -7.38 -24.69 5.34
N GLU A 142 -8.04 -23.99 4.43
CA GLU A 142 -9.45 -23.58 4.55
C GLU A 142 -9.72 -22.87 5.90
N ASP A 143 -10.41 -23.53 6.83
CA ASP A 143 -10.76 -22.99 8.14
C ASP A 143 -9.97 -23.66 9.30
N ALA A 144 -8.79 -24.22 9.01
CA ALA A 144 -7.99 -24.95 9.99
C ALA A 144 -6.48 -24.64 9.94
N CYS A 145 -5.81 -24.88 11.07
CA CYS A 145 -4.36 -24.90 11.16
C CYS A 145 -3.85 -26.33 11.19
N VAL A 146 -3.24 -26.77 10.10
CA VAL A 146 -2.70 -28.11 9.92
C VAL A 146 -1.21 -28.10 10.19
N ALA A 147 -0.71 -29.05 10.97
CA ALA A 147 0.71 -29.15 11.27
C ALA A 147 1.52 -29.38 9.99
N VAL A 148 2.59 -28.61 9.82
CA VAL A 148 3.56 -28.84 8.75
C VAL A 148 4.36 -30.08 9.08
N LYS A 149 4.26 -31.09 8.20
CA LYS A 149 5.07 -32.30 8.30
C LYS A 149 6.48 -31.98 7.79
N VAL A 150 7.42 -31.82 8.71
CA VAL A 150 8.83 -31.61 8.39
C VAL A 150 9.48 -33.00 8.27
N PRO A 151 10.01 -33.39 7.09
CA PRO A 151 10.69 -34.66 6.91
C PRO A 151 12.07 -34.67 7.57
N ASP A 152 12.70 -35.85 7.66
CA ASP A 152 14.08 -35.97 8.16
C ASP A 152 15.05 -35.13 7.31
N ASN A 153 16.05 -34.54 7.97
CA ASN A 153 17.03 -33.63 7.35
C ASN A 153 16.39 -32.36 6.74
N ALA A 154 15.29 -31.90 7.33
CA ALA A 154 14.64 -30.64 7.00
C ALA A 154 14.33 -29.83 8.25
N TYR A 155 14.14 -28.52 8.07
CA TYR A 155 13.72 -27.61 9.11
C TYR A 155 12.51 -26.78 8.67
N PHE A 156 11.65 -26.45 9.63
CA PHE A 156 10.48 -25.60 9.41
C PHE A 156 10.90 -24.17 9.03
N VAL A 157 10.17 -23.58 8.08
CA VAL A 157 10.29 -22.16 7.73
C VAL A 157 8.91 -21.50 7.70
N GLU A 158 8.83 -20.27 8.19
CA GLU A 158 7.64 -19.44 8.04
C GLU A 158 7.61 -18.89 6.62
N SER A 159 6.93 -19.63 5.73
CA SER A 159 6.73 -19.22 4.34
C SER A 159 5.26 -19.39 3.98
N THR A 160 4.68 -18.33 3.42
CA THR A 160 3.32 -18.34 2.87
C THR A 160 3.24 -19.10 1.54
N PHE A 161 4.39 -19.44 0.95
CA PHE A 161 4.49 -20.19 -0.30
C PHE A 161 5.36 -21.45 -0.14
N GLY A 162 5.02 -22.51 -0.86
CA GLY A 162 5.75 -23.79 -0.84
C GLY A 162 5.32 -24.73 0.29
N GLU A 163 6.21 -25.64 0.69
CA GLU A 163 5.91 -26.75 1.62
C GLU A 163 5.98 -26.37 3.12
N GLY A 164 6.47 -25.17 3.46
CA GLY A 164 6.64 -24.73 4.85
C GLY A 164 7.87 -25.32 5.56
N TRP A 165 8.76 -25.97 4.81
CA TRP A 165 10.04 -26.46 5.29
C TRP A 165 11.11 -26.33 4.20
N LYS A 166 12.38 -26.40 4.61
CA LYS A 166 13.54 -26.45 3.72
C LYS A 166 14.48 -27.57 4.15
N CYS A 167 15.21 -28.13 3.19
CA CYS A 167 16.22 -29.13 3.50
C CYS A 167 17.41 -28.50 4.25
N GLU A 168 17.96 -29.25 5.19
CA GLU A 168 19.23 -28.94 5.81
C GLU A 168 20.35 -28.87 4.77
N ARG A 169 21.42 -28.15 5.09
CA ARG A 169 22.58 -28.03 4.21
C ARG A 169 23.20 -29.41 3.98
N GLY A 170 23.46 -29.75 2.72
CA GLY A 170 23.91 -31.09 2.31
C GLY A 170 22.78 -32.00 1.83
N PHE A 171 21.52 -31.54 1.91
CA PHE A 171 20.35 -32.25 1.42
C PHE A 171 19.61 -31.41 0.38
N ARG A 172 18.96 -32.06 -0.58
CA ARG A 172 18.15 -31.42 -1.62
C ARG A 172 16.73 -31.98 -1.60
N GLN A 173 15.77 -31.14 -1.98
CA GLN A 173 14.37 -31.55 -2.03
C GLN A 173 14.16 -32.58 -3.15
N GLN A 174 13.52 -33.70 -2.81
CA GLN A 174 13.16 -34.76 -3.75
C GLN A 174 11.88 -35.45 -3.26
N ASP A 175 10.83 -35.44 -4.08
CA ASP A 175 9.55 -36.15 -3.83
C ASP A 175 8.93 -35.90 -2.44
N GLY A 176 8.96 -34.64 -1.96
CA GLY A 176 8.42 -34.29 -0.65
C GLY A 176 9.30 -34.67 0.54
N SER A 177 10.55 -35.03 0.30
CA SER A 177 11.56 -35.33 1.33
C SER A 177 12.90 -34.64 1.03
N CYS A 178 13.88 -34.81 1.90
CA CYS A 178 15.24 -34.31 1.76
C CYS A 178 16.22 -35.44 1.55
N ALA A 179 16.74 -35.55 0.32
CA ALA A 179 17.73 -36.55 -0.06
C ALA A 179 19.14 -35.98 0.08
N ALA A 180 20.06 -36.76 0.66
CA ALA A 180 21.46 -36.38 0.79
C ALA A 180 22.09 -36.13 -0.59
N ILE A 181 22.82 -35.03 -0.72
CA ILE A 181 23.53 -34.70 -1.95
C ILE A 181 24.75 -35.61 -2.06
N ARG A 182 24.76 -36.46 -3.09
CA ARG A 182 25.96 -37.24 -3.44
C ARG A 182 26.96 -36.31 -4.10
N MET A 183 28.04 -36.00 -3.39
CA MET A 183 29.04 -35.07 -3.86
C MET A 183 29.96 -35.74 -4.90
N PRO A 184 30.04 -35.23 -6.14
CA PRO A 184 31.03 -35.69 -7.10
C PRO A 184 32.45 -35.33 -6.68
N GLU A 185 33.43 -36.01 -7.28
CA GLU A 185 34.83 -35.62 -7.10
C GLU A 185 35.05 -34.19 -7.64
N ASN A 186 35.86 -33.41 -6.91
CA ASN A 186 36.16 -32.00 -7.21
C ASN A 186 34.92 -31.07 -7.21
N ALA A 187 33.92 -31.36 -6.39
CA ALA A 187 32.76 -30.50 -6.16
C ALA A 187 32.65 -30.03 -4.70
N HIS A 188 31.91 -28.95 -4.49
CA HIS A 188 31.53 -28.44 -3.17
C HIS A 188 30.05 -28.04 -3.16
N LEU A 189 29.46 -27.95 -1.96
CA LEU A 189 28.10 -27.43 -1.81
C LEU A 189 28.05 -25.96 -2.23
N ASP A 190 27.01 -25.61 -2.98
CA ASP A 190 26.76 -24.24 -3.41
C ASP A 190 26.44 -23.32 -2.21
N ARG A 191 26.18 -22.04 -2.52
CA ARG A 191 25.82 -21.05 -1.49
C ARG A 191 24.51 -21.40 -0.78
N SER A 192 23.52 -21.94 -1.48
CA SER A 192 22.26 -22.35 -0.85
C SER A 192 22.47 -23.53 0.12
N GLY A 193 23.45 -24.38 -0.19
CA GLY A 193 23.69 -25.62 0.53
C GLY A 193 22.75 -26.76 0.16
N ASN A 194 21.88 -26.55 -0.82
CA ASN A 194 20.92 -27.53 -1.30
C ASN A 194 21.20 -27.97 -2.75
N ASP A 195 22.32 -27.53 -3.35
CA ASP A 195 22.91 -28.12 -4.56
C ASP A 195 24.44 -28.10 -4.45
N TRP A 196 25.13 -28.49 -5.53
CA TRP A 196 26.58 -28.49 -5.61
C TRP A 196 27.09 -27.84 -6.90
N GLU A 197 28.30 -27.28 -6.78
CA GLU A 197 29.04 -26.66 -7.86
C GLU A 197 30.44 -27.30 -7.95
N CYS A 198 31.01 -27.27 -9.15
CA CYS A 198 32.37 -27.74 -9.36
C CYS A 198 33.38 -26.77 -8.77
N ASN A 199 34.48 -27.30 -8.22
CA ASN A 199 35.62 -26.48 -7.85
C ASN A 199 36.18 -25.81 -9.11
N PRO A 200 36.39 -24.48 -9.13
CA PRO A 200 37.01 -23.82 -10.26
C PRO A 200 38.39 -24.43 -10.59
N PRO A 201 38.77 -24.58 -11.88
CA PRO A 201 38.09 -24.12 -13.09
C PRO A 201 37.16 -25.18 -13.74
N LEU A 202 36.80 -26.25 -13.04
CA LEU A 202 35.99 -27.34 -13.61
C LEU A 202 34.54 -26.92 -13.87
N MET A 203 33.92 -27.52 -14.88
CA MET A 203 32.53 -27.27 -15.28
C MET A 203 31.65 -28.49 -15.03
N ARG A 204 30.40 -28.22 -14.59
CA ARG A 204 29.40 -29.25 -14.34
C ARG A 204 28.91 -29.86 -15.67
N ARG A 205 29.09 -31.17 -15.83
CA ARG A 205 28.53 -31.98 -16.91
C ARG A 205 27.73 -33.11 -16.27
N GLN A 206 26.41 -32.97 -16.22
CA GLN A 206 25.52 -33.89 -15.50
C GLN A 206 25.92 -34.04 -14.01
N ASN A 207 26.42 -35.23 -13.63
CA ASN A 207 26.82 -35.58 -12.27
C ASN A 207 28.35 -35.64 -12.08
N VAL A 208 29.13 -35.05 -13.00
CA VAL A 208 30.59 -35.01 -12.91
C VAL A 208 31.13 -33.60 -13.16
N CYS A 209 32.31 -33.33 -12.61
CA CYS A 209 33.09 -32.12 -12.85
C CYS A 209 34.21 -32.44 -13.84
N LEU A 210 34.15 -31.84 -15.03
CA LEU A 210 35.13 -32.04 -16.09
C LEU A 210 35.76 -30.71 -16.47
N GLN A 211 36.93 -30.77 -17.09
CA GLN A 211 37.49 -29.58 -17.73
C GLN A 211 36.54 -29.07 -18.83
N PRO A 212 36.54 -27.76 -19.11
CA PRO A 212 35.63 -27.11 -20.06
C PRO A 212 35.53 -27.79 -21.43
#